data_AF-A0A382IU52-F1
#
_entry.id   AF-A0A382IU52-F1
#
_cell.length_a   1.000
_cell.length_b   1.000
_cell.length_c   1.000
_cell.angle_alpha   90.00
_cell.angle_beta   90.00
_cell.angle_gamma   90.00
#
_symmetry.space_group_name_H-M   'P 1'
#
loop_
_entity.id
_entity.type
_entity.pdbx_description
1 polymer ?
#
loop_
_entity_poly.entity_id
_entity_poly.type
_entity_poly.pdbx_seq_one_letter_code
_entity_poly.pdbx_strand_id
1 'polypeptide(L)' 'MEWEDQGIVLSVRRHGESSAILSVFTSSHGRCLGLVKGGMSKGQKSTLQKGNF' A
#
# COMPACT_ATOMS: atom_id res chain seq x y z
N MET A 1 3.39 18.09 -3.20
CA MET A 1 2.74 17.43 -4.35
C MET A 1 1.90 16.33 -3.76
N GLU A 2 0.62 16.60 -3.57
CA GLU A 2 -0.35 15.67 -2.98
C GLU A 2 -1.39 15.36 -4.04
N TRP A 3 -1.72 14.09 -4.18
CA TRP A 3 -2.73 13.60 -5.12
C TRP A 3 -3.47 12.44 -4.48
N GLU A 4 -4.70 12.24 -4.95
CA GLU A 4 -5.56 11.14 -4.55
C GLU A 4 -5.95 10.37 -5.81
N ASP A 5 -5.91 9.04 -5.72
CA ASP A 5 -6.26 8.16 -6.83
C ASP A 5 -6.72 6.81 -6.25
N GLN A 6 -7.51 6.07 -7.03
CA GLN A 6 -7.87 4.69 -6.70
C GLN A 6 -6.84 3.73 -7.30
N GLY A 7 -6.51 2.66 -6.58
CA GLY A 7 -5.51 1.73 -7.06
C GLY A 7 -5.54 0.37 -6.40
N ILE A 8 -5.10 -0.64 -7.16
CA ILE A 8 -5.03 -2.01 -6.68
C ILE A 8 -3.68 -2.28 -6.01
N VAL A 9 -3.69 -2.98 -4.88
CA VAL A 9 -2.49 -3.43 -4.20
C VAL A 9 -1.82 -4.55 -5.00
N LEU A 10 -0.61 -4.30 -5.48
CA LEU A 10 0.19 -5.28 -6.22
C LEU A 10 1.05 -6.14 -5.30
N SER A 11 1.64 -5.52 -4.27
CA SER A 11 2.52 -6.19 -3.32
C SER A 11 2.64 -5.41 -2.03
N VAL A 12 2.79 -6.15 -0.93
CA VAL A 12 3.16 -5.61 0.38
C VAL A 12 4.41 -6.30 0.88
N ARG A 13 5.37 -5.53 1.35
CA ARG A 13 6.57 -6.03 2.01
C ARG A 13 6.69 -5.41 3.39
N ARG A 14 6.88 -6.23 4.43
CA ARG A 14 7.16 -5.75 5.78
C ARG A 14 8.41 -4.87 5.79
N HIS A 15 8.36 -3.77 6.51
CA HIS A 15 9.46 -2.84 6.71
C HIS A 15 9.56 -2.44 8.18
N GLY A 16 10.62 -2.89 8.85
CA GLY A 16 10.77 -2.74 10.31
C GLY A 16 9.73 -3.58 11.08
N GLU A 17 9.41 -3.12 12.28
CA GLU A 17 8.52 -3.86 13.18
C GLU A 17 7.06 -3.85 12.70
N SER A 18 6.52 -2.67 12.38
CA SER A 18 5.08 -2.48 12.13
C SER A 18 4.73 -1.89 10.77
N SER A 19 5.71 -1.34 10.03
CA SER A 19 5.45 -0.65 8.77
C SER A 19 5.52 -1.60 7.58
N ALA A 20 5.02 -1.13 6.43
CA ALA A 20 5.08 -1.87 5.17
C ALA A 20 5.44 -0.96 4.00
N ILE A 21 6.20 -1.49 3.04
CA ILE A 21 6.34 -0.89 1.71
C ILE A 21 5.23 -1.49 0.84
N LEU A 22 4.38 -0.62 0.32
CA LEU A 22 3.25 -0.92 -0.53
C LEU A 22 3.61 -0.58 -1.98
N SER A 23 3.27 -1.45 -2.92
CA SER A 23 3.19 -1.10 -4.33
C SER A 23 1.74 -1.16 -4.78
N VAL A 24 1.26 -0.06 -5.37
CA VAL A 24 -0.08 0.05 -5.95
C VAL A 24 0.02 0.37 -7.43
N PHE A 25 -1.01 0.02 -8.18
CA PHE A 25 -1.22 0.52 -9.53
C PHE A 25 -2.47 1.38 -9.54
N THR A 26 -2.34 2.63 -9.99
CA THR A 26 -3.44 3.57 -10.13
C THR A 26 -3.68 3.89 -11.59
N SER A 27 -4.89 4.32 -11.93
CA SER A 27 -5.25 4.61 -13.33
C SER A 27 -4.49 5.81 -13.89
N SER A 28 -4.26 6.84 -13.08
CA SER A 28 -3.74 8.12 -13.56
C SER A 28 -2.22 8.25 -13.41
N HIS A 29 -1.62 7.49 -12.49
CA HIS A 29 -0.20 7.60 -12.13
C HIS A 29 0.59 6.31 -12.37
N GLY A 30 -0.08 5.23 -12.76
CA GLY A 30 0.56 3.94 -13.01
C GLY A 30 1.05 3.30 -11.71
N ARG A 31 2.27 2.74 -11.71
CA ARG A 31 2.80 2.05 -10.53
C ARG A 31 3.39 3.04 -9.54
N CYS A 32 2.85 3.06 -8.33
CA CYS A 32 3.34 3.86 -7.22
C CYS A 32 3.89 2.96 -6.09
N LEU A 33 4.86 3.50 -5.34
CA LEU A 33 5.47 2.86 -4.18
C LEU A 33 5.34 3.81 -2.98
N GLY A 34 4.94 3.29 -1.83
CA GLY A 34 4.74 4.09 -0.63
C GLY A 34 5.06 3.34 0.66
N LEU A 35 5.51 4.08 1.67
CA LEU A 35 5.65 3.57 3.03
C LEU A 35 4.33 3.75 3.78
N VAL A 36 3.76 2.65 4.26
CA VAL A 36 2.58 2.67 5.15
C VAL A 36 3.05 2.39 6.58
N LYS A 37 3.05 3.44 7.40
CA LYS A 37 3.32 3.32 8.84
C LYS A 37 2.25 2.46 9.49
N GLY A 38 2.65 1.45 10.27
CA GLY A 38 1.69 0.53 10.89
C GLY A 38 0.96 -0.40 9.91
N GLY A 39 1.39 -0.48 8.64
CA GLY A 39 0.75 -1.33 7.63
C GLY A 39 0.70 -2.83 7.96
N MET A 40 1.57 -3.29 8.87
CA MET A 40 1.57 -4.68 9.36
C MET A 40 0.78 -4.86 10.66
N SER A 41 0.17 -3.81 11.20
CA SER A 41 -0.70 -3.90 12.37
C SER A 41 -1.94 -4.76 12.09
N LYS A 42 -2.53 -5.32 13.14
CA LYS A 42 -3.73 -6.18 13.02
C LYS A 42 -4.89 -5.48 12.31
N GLY A 43 -5.05 -4.15 12.48
CA GLY A 43 -6.11 -3.37 11.85
C GLY A 43 -5.85 -3.02 10.38
N GLN A 44 -4.60 -2.85 9.97
CA GLN A 44 -4.25 -2.40 8.62
C GLN A 44 -3.89 -3.55 7.66
N LYS A 45 -3.33 -4.64 8.18
CA LYS A 45 -2.83 -5.75 7.37
C LYS A 45 -3.89 -6.36 6.44
N SER A 46 -5.16 -6.36 6.84
CA SER A 46 -6.26 -6.86 6.02
C SER A 46 -6.55 -5.98 4.81
N THR A 47 -6.46 -4.66 4.97
CA THR A 47 -6.72 -3.67 3.90
C THR A 47 -5.61 -3.68 2.87
N LEU A 48 -4.36 -3.89 3.30
CA LEU A 48 -3.22 -3.93 2.39
C LEU A 48 -3.05 -5.27 1.67
N GLN A 49 -4.01 -6.18 1.69
CA GLN A 49 -3.81 -7.46 0.98
C GLN A 49 -3.69 -7.25 -0.53
N LYS A 50 -2.83 -8.05 -1.16
CA LYS A 50 -2.68 -8.04 -2.61
C LYS A 50 -4.04 -8.34 -3.27
N GLY A 51 -4.43 -7.50 -4.23
CA GLY A 51 -5.71 -7.60 -4.92
C GLY A 51 -6.81 -6.71 -4.34
N ASN A 52 -6.62 -6.12 -3.17
CA ASN A 52 -7.53 -5.10 -2.65
C ASN A 52 -7.41 -3.80 -3.45
N PHE A 53 -8.51 -3.05 -3.54
CA PHE A 53 -8.67 -1.80 -4.28
C PHE A 53 -9.08 -0.65 -3.36
#